data_AF-A0ABD1HY99-F1
#
_entry.id   AF-A0ABD1HY99-F1
#
_cell.length_a   1.000
_cell.length_b   1.000
_cell.length_c   1.000
_cell.angle_alpha   90.00
_cell.angle_beta   90.00
_cell.angle_gamma   90.00
#
_symmetry.space_group_name_H-M   'P 1'
#
loop_
_entity.id
_entity.type
_entity.pdbx_description
1 polymer ?
#
loop_
_entity_poly.entity_id
_entity_poly.type
_entity_poly.pdbx_seq_one_letter_code
_entity_poly.pdbx_strand_id
1 'polypeptide(L)'
;MNHQLTIKILLRKISFLDITCSLHFAGTCCSIDMSSYEKSDVAEREVKDRGEKEENKDEEKGGFLDKVKGFIHDIGEKIEGAVGFGKPTADVTEIHIPHISMEKAEIVVDVLVTNPNPVPIPLIDINYLIDSDGRKLVSGLIPDAGTIHAHGSETVKLPLCLIYDDIKSTYIDIQPGSVIPYRVKVDLIVDVPVFGRLTFPLEKTGEIPIPYKPEIDLDKIKFDKFSFEETSATLHLKLGNQNDFDLCLNDIDFEIWLCDVSIGGAELSKPTNIEKKGTGFIDVPITFRPKDCGSALWDMMRGRGTGYAIKGNVNVDTPFGPMKLPITKEGGETRLKKNKEDGGDDDEDEE
;
A
#
# COMPACT_ATOMS: atom_id res chain seq x y z
N MET A 1 -39.94 -49.62 7.34
CA MET A 1 -40.45 -48.62 6.39
C MET A 1 -39.30 -47.63 6.17
N ASN A 2 -38.53 -47.81 5.10
CA ASN A 2 -38.60 -47.02 3.84
C ASN A 2 -37.98 -45.63 4.07
N HIS A 3 -36.86 -45.23 3.46
CA HIS A 3 -36.12 -45.65 2.25
C HIS A 3 -34.64 -45.94 2.61
N GLN A 4 -33.86 -46.90 2.08
CA GLN A 4 -33.86 -47.69 0.83
C GLN A 4 -33.98 -46.83 -0.44
N LEU A 5 -32.89 -46.38 -1.07
CA LEU A 5 -31.85 -47.12 -1.81
C LEU A 5 -32.02 -46.84 -3.31
N THR A 6 -31.30 -45.83 -3.81
CA THR A 6 -31.26 -45.54 -5.25
C THR A 6 -29.88 -45.02 -5.65
N ILE A 7 -29.16 -45.84 -6.43
CA ILE A 7 -27.98 -45.51 -7.26
C ILE A 7 -26.65 -45.24 -6.49
N LYS A 8 -26.06 -46.33 -5.99
CA LYS A 8 -24.72 -46.71 -6.46
C LYS A 8 -24.87 -47.37 -7.84
N ILE A 9 -23.81 -47.36 -8.66
CA ILE A 9 -23.68 -47.99 -9.99
C ILE A 9 -24.20 -47.11 -11.16
N LEU A 10 -23.30 -46.29 -11.71
CA LEU A 10 -22.98 -46.33 -13.15
C LEU A 10 -21.57 -45.73 -13.41
N LEU A 11 -20.67 -46.55 -13.99
CA LEU A 11 -19.49 -46.20 -14.83
C LEU A 11 -18.61 -45.00 -14.40
N ARG A 12 -17.33 -45.11 -14.00
CA ARG A 12 -16.22 -46.05 -14.31
C ARG A 12 -15.78 -46.08 -15.79
N LYS A 13 -15.00 -45.07 -16.19
CA LYS A 13 -14.05 -44.93 -17.35
C LYS A 13 -13.67 -43.43 -17.42
N ILE A 14 -12.45 -42.93 -17.68
CA ILE A 14 -11.28 -43.39 -18.46
C ILE A 14 -9.99 -42.63 -18.00
N SER A 15 -8.79 -43.24 -18.15
CA SER A 15 -7.39 -42.66 -18.11
C SER A 15 -7.01 -41.61 -17.03
N PHE A 16 -5.96 -41.73 -16.22
CA PHE A 16 -4.70 -42.48 -16.31
C PHE A 16 -3.84 -42.17 -17.55
N LEU A 17 -2.83 -41.31 -17.38
CA LEU A 17 -1.56 -41.41 -18.10
C LEU A 17 -0.43 -40.83 -17.24
N ASP A 18 0.53 -41.69 -16.87
CA ASP A 18 1.85 -41.28 -16.39
C ASP A 18 2.63 -40.54 -17.50
N ILE A 19 3.69 -39.82 -17.11
CA ILE A 19 5.05 -40.02 -17.66
C ILE A 19 6.03 -39.25 -16.77
N THR A 20 6.92 -40.01 -16.13
CA THR A 20 8.19 -39.52 -15.59
C THR A 20 9.21 -39.40 -16.73
N CYS A 21 10.00 -38.33 -16.76
CA CYS A 21 11.21 -38.31 -17.56
C CYS A 21 12.30 -37.44 -16.91
N SER A 22 13.22 -38.10 -16.22
CA SER A 22 14.56 -37.55 -15.97
C SER A 22 15.49 -38.05 -17.07
N LEU A 23 16.17 -37.14 -17.77
CA LEU A 23 17.36 -37.52 -18.53
C LEU A 23 18.45 -36.46 -18.44
N HIS A 24 19.61 -36.90 -17.97
CA HIS A 24 20.90 -36.26 -18.08
C HIS A 24 21.17 -35.77 -19.51
N PHE A 25 21.84 -34.63 -19.66
CA PHE A 25 22.98 -34.56 -20.58
C PHE A 25 24.06 -33.62 -20.05
N ALA A 26 25.25 -34.17 -19.84
CA ALA A 26 26.47 -33.42 -19.55
C ALA A 26 27.27 -33.24 -20.84
N GLY A 27 28.15 -32.25 -20.84
CA GLY A 27 28.74 -31.64 -22.04
C GLY A 27 29.39 -32.55 -23.08
N THR A 28 29.56 -31.98 -24.28
CA THR A 28 30.71 -32.29 -25.12
C THR A 28 31.23 -31.01 -25.75
N CYS A 29 32.56 -30.87 -25.74
CA CYS A 29 33.29 -29.77 -26.36
C CYS A 29 33.24 -29.88 -27.89
N CYS A 30 33.20 -28.75 -28.59
CA CYS A 30 33.76 -28.68 -29.95
C CYS A 30 34.40 -27.31 -30.16
N SER A 31 35.72 -27.29 -30.18
CA SER A 31 36.53 -26.10 -30.48
C SER A 31 36.57 -25.86 -32.00
N ILE A 32 36.40 -24.62 -32.43
CA ILE A 32 37.05 -24.10 -33.63
C ILE A 32 37.73 -22.78 -33.26
N ASP A 33 39.00 -22.69 -33.64
CA ASP A 33 39.98 -21.66 -33.30
C ASP A 33 40.14 -20.67 -34.49
N MET A 34 40.96 -19.61 -34.32
CA MET A 34 41.46 -18.68 -35.35
C MET A 34 40.40 -17.75 -36.00
N SER A 35 40.68 -16.51 -36.47
CA SER A 35 41.87 -15.64 -36.57
C SER A 35 41.41 -14.25 -37.11
N SER A 36 42.06 -13.09 -36.95
CA SER A 36 43.26 -12.67 -36.19
C SER A 36 43.51 -11.14 -36.37
N TYR A 37 43.89 -10.41 -35.31
CA TYR A 37 44.55 -9.06 -35.34
C TYR A 37 43.64 -7.90 -35.86
N GLU A 38 43.85 -6.61 -35.53
CA GLU A 38 45.10 -5.85 -35.28
C GLU A 38 45.11 -4.95 -34.02
N LYS A 39 46.32 -4.59 -33.61
CA LYS A 39 46.66 -3.55 -32.61
C LYS A 39 46.71 -2.17 -33.26
N SER A 40 46.53 -1.12 -32.45
CA SER A 40 47.37 0.08 -32.53
C SER A 40 47.71 0.58 -31.11
N ASP A 41 48.95 1.06 -30.95
CA ASP A 41 49.61 1.29 -29.67
C ASP A 41 49.90 2.80 -29.44
N VAL A 42 49.82 3.22 -28.16
CA VAL A 42 50.66 4.25 -27.50
C VAL A 42 50.58 5.72 -27.95
N ALA A 43 50.25 6.61 -26.99
CA ALA A 43 51.13 7.71 -26.57
C ALA A 43 50.62 8.41 -25.28
N GLU A 44 51.41 8.39 -24.20
CA GLU A 44 51.30 9.38 -23.11
C GLU A 44 52.10 10.64 -23.48
N ARG A 45 51.59 11.85 -23.19
CA ARG A 45 52.13 12.76 -22.12
C ARG A 45 51.72 14.23 -22.23
N GLU A 46 51.86 14.86 -21.07
CA GLU A 46 52.05 16.28 -20.77
C GLU A 46 50.82 17.19 -20.55
N VAL A 47 50.66 17.50 -19.27
CA VAL A 47 49.82 18.55 -18.67
C VAL A 47 50.35 19.93 -19.05
N LYS A 48 49.46 20.88 -19.32
CA LYS A 48 49.80 22.30 -19.24
C LYS A 48 48.69 23.09 -18.55
N ASP A 49 49.01 23.52 -17.34
CA ASP A 49 48.15 24.29 -16.44
C ASP A 49 47.83 25.69 -17.01
N ARG A 50 46.59 26.14 -16.81
CA ARG A 50 46.16 27.53 -17.05
C ARG A 50 44.77 27.84 -16.44
N GLY A 51 44.78 28.38 -15.23
CA GLY A 51 44.00 29.57 -14.88
C GLY A 51 42.52 29.38 -14.53
N GLU A 52 42.20 29.72 -13.29
CA GLU A 52 40.87 29.75 -12.68
C GLU A 52 39.85 30.62 -13.45
N LYS A 53 38.57 30.19 -13.41
CA LYS A 53 37.45 31.11 -13.17
C LYS A 53 36.24 30.35 -12.61
N GLU A 54 35.70 30.85 -11.51
CA GLU A 54 34.47 30.40 -10.89
C GLU A 54 33.26 30.78 -11.77
N GLU A 55 32.30 29.86 -11.94
CA GLU A 55 30.87 30.17 -12.14
C GLU A 55 30.05 28.86 -11.97
N ASN A 56 29.85 28.44 -10.71
CA ASN A 56 28.86 27.40 -10.41
C ASN A 56 27.45 28.01 -10.53
N LYS A 57 26.84 27.87 -11.71
CA LYS A 57 25.40 28.08 -11.93
C LYS A 57 24.68 26.75 -11.88
N ASP A 58 23.43 26.80 -11.43
CA ASP A 58 22.58 25.66 -11.15
C ASP A 58 22.47 24.69 -12.33
N GLU A 59 22.68 23.40 -12.08
CA GLU A 59 22.36 22.35 -13.05
C GLU A 59 20.83 22.25 -13.20
N GLU A 60 20.32 22.80 -14.30
CA GLU A 60 18.93 22.64 -14.71
C GLU A 60 18.56 21.15 -14.78
N LYS A 61 17.49 20.76 -14.07
CA LYS A 61 16.88 19.42 -14.20
C LYS A 61 16.12 19.29 -15.52
N GLY A 62 16.84 19.31 -16.66
CA GLY A 62 16.34 19.00 -18.00
C GLY A 62 16.02 17.51 -18.19
N GLY A 63 15.18 16.96 -17.30
CA GLY A 63 14.92 15.54 -17.15
C GLY A 63 13.80 15.05 -18.07
N PHE A 64 14.16 14.55 -19.24
CA PHE A 64 13.36 13.76 -20.21
C PHE A 64 12.07 14.39 -20.78
N LEU A 65 11.25 15.07 -19.96
CA LEU A 65 10.05 15.81 -20.36
C LEU A 65 10.35 16.87 -21.43
N ASP A 66 11.51 17.55 -21.35
CA ASP A 66 11.92 18.51 -22.38
C ASP A 66 12.30 17.83 -23.70
N LYS A 67 12.80 16.59 -23.66
CA LYS A 67 13.00 15.78 -24.87
C LYS A 67 11.66 15.34 -25.46
N VAL A 68 10.70 14.93 -24.64
CA VAL A 68 9.34 14.57 -25.11
C VAL A 68 8.64 15.79 -25.73
N LYS A 69 8.71 16.97 -25.09
CA LYS A 69 8.24 18.24 -25.66
C LYS A 69 8.96 18.57 -26.97
N GLY A 70 10.28 18.42 -27.03
CA GLY A 70 11.06 18.60 -28.25
C GLY A 70 10.61 17.69 -29.41
N PHE A 71 10.40 16.40 -29.15
CA PHE A 71 9.90 15.46 -30.17
C PHE A 71 8.45 15.74 -30.61
N ILE A 72 7.62 16.36 -29.75
CA ILE A 72 6.28 16.84 -30.14
C ILE A 72 6.40 18.07 -31.06
N HIS A 73 7.34 18.98 -30.77
CA HIS A 73 7.56 20.20 -31.56
C HIS A 73 8.20 19.92 -32.94
N ASP A 74 9.29 19.16 -32.99
CA ASP A 74 10.11 18.93 -34.21
C ASP A 74 9.39 18.14 -35.32
N ILE A 75 8.29 17.45 -34.98
CA ILE A 75 7.44 16.72 -35.93
C ILE A 75 6.19 17.53 -36.31
N GLY A 76 5.75 18.48 -35.46
CA GLY A 76 4.60 19.35 -35.72
C GLY A 76 4.82 20.31 -36.89
N GLU A 77 5.97 21.00 -36.93
CA GLU A 77 6.25 22.06 -37.92
C GLU A 77 6.24 21.60 -39.39
N LYS A 78 6.33 20.29 -39.69
CA LYS A 78 6.50 19.80 -41.07
C LYS A 78 5.21 19.55 -41.84
N ILE A 79 4.02 19.64 -41.24
CA ILE A 79 2.75 19.30 -41.92
C ILE A 79 1.60 20.30 -41.66
N GLU A 80 1.83 21.44 -40.99
CA GLU A 80 0.78 22.47 -40.79
C GLU A 80 0.26 23.12 -42.09
N GLY A 81 0.90 22.84 -43.24
CA GLY A 81 0.55 23.44 -44.53
C GLY A 81 -0.66 22.84 -45.27
N ALA A 82 -1.26 21.74 -44.81
CA ALA A 82 -2.30 21.04 -45.57
C ALA A 82 -3.45 20.46 -44.73
N VAL A 83 -4.60 21.16 -44.76
CA VAL A 83 -5.95 20.67 -44.39
C VAL A 83 -6.10 20.19 -42.95
N GLY A 84 -6.59 21.05 -42.05
CA GLY A 84 -7.53 20.74 -40.95
C GLY A 84 -7.29 19.58 -39.96
N PHE A 85 -6.19 18.83 -40.07
CA PHE A 85 -5.89 17.63 -39.31
C PHE A 85 -4.62 17.85 -38.47
N GLY A 86 -4.75 17.68 -37.16
CA GLY A 86 -3.67 17.84 -36.19
C GLY A 86 -3.39 16.53 -35.45
N LYS A 87 -2.16 16.35 -34.98
CA LYS A 87 -1.83 15.22 -34.10
C LYS A 87 -2.63 15.36 -32.78
N PRO A 88 -3.38 14.34 -32.33
CA PRO A 88 -4.02 14.41 -31.02
C PRO A 88 -2.96 14.48 -29.91
N THR A 89 -3.37 15.02 -28.77
CA THR A 89 -2.52 15.13 -27.58
C THR A 89 -3.14 14.34 -26.43
N ALA A 90 -2.29 13.80 -25.56
CA ALA A 90 -2.69 13.08 -24.36
C ALA A 90 -1.80 13.51 -23.19
N ASP A 91 -2.37 13.69 -22.00
CA ASP A 91 -1.63 14.01 -20.78
C ASP A 91 -2.31 13.40 -19.53
N VAL A 92 -1.53 13.13 -18.49
CA VAL A 92 -2.02 12.62 -17.20
C VAL A 92 -2.34 13.82 -16.30
N THR A 93 -3.62 14.20 -16.28
CA THR A 93 -4.11 15.36 -15.54
C THR A 93 -4.06 15.13 -14.04
N GLU A 94 -4.55 13.97 -13.58
CA GLU A 94 -4.70 13.69 -12.14
C GLU A 94 -4.52 12.19 -11.85
N ILE A 95 -3.99 11.89 -10.67
CA ILE A 95 -4.03 10.56 -10.08
C ILE A 95 -4.69 10.71 -8.72
N HIS A 96 -5.82 10.04 -8.53
CA HIS A 96 -6.53 10.04 -7.26
C HIS A 96 -6.68 8.61 -6.73
N ILE A 97 -6.61 8.44 -5.42
CA ILE A 97 -6.69 7.13 -4.74
C ILE A 97 -8.02 7.06 -4.00
N PRO A 98 -9.14 6.67 -4.65
CA PRO A 98 -10.46 6.69 -4.04
C PRO A 98 -10.61 5.78 -2.82
N HIS A 99 -9.81 4.71 -2.71
CA HIS A 99 -9.89 3.77 -1.59
C HIS A 99 -8.54 3.12 -1.29
N ILE A 100 -8.17 3.08 0.00
CA ILE A 100 -7.04 2.33 0.53
C ILE A 100 -7.52 1.48 1.70
N SER A 101 -7.17 0.19 1.70
CA SER A 101 -7.42 -0.76 2.79
C SER A 101 -6.13 -1.48 3.23
N MET A 102 -6.24 -2.49 4.08
CA MET A 102 -5.12 -3.39 4.41
C MET A 102 -4.80 -4.40 3.29
N GLU A 103 -5.75 -4.61 2.36
CA GLU A 103 -5.69 -5.65 1.32
C GLU A 103 -5.28 -5.07 -0.04
N LYS A 104 -5.79 -3.87 -0.38
CA LYS A 104 -5.59 -3.23 -1.68
C LYS A 104 -5.63 -1.70 -1.62
N ALA A 105 -5.04 -1.07 -2.64
CA ALA A 105 -5.35 0.29 -3.03
C ALA A 105 -6.04 0.29 -4.41
N GLU A 106 -7.09 1.10 -4.52
CA GLU A 106 -7.72 1.45 -5.79
C GLU A 106 -7.21 2.83 -6.20
N ILE A 107 -6.61 2.91 -7.38
CA ILE A 107 -6.08 4.14 -7.98
C ILE A 107 -6.89 4.41 -9.25
N VAL A 108 -7.21 5.67 -9.51
CA VAL A 108 -7.74 6.10 -10.80
C VAL A 108 -6.78 7.12 -11.39
N VAL A 109 -6.34 6.85 -12.61
CA VAL A 109 -5.51 7.76 -13.40
C VAL A 109 -6.39 8.40 -14.46
N ASP A 110 -6.52 9.73 -14.39
CA ASP A 110 -7.27 10.52 -15.35
C ASP A 110 -6.34 10.95 -16.48
N VAL A 111 -6.61 10.47 -17.68
CA VAL A 111 -5.87 10.80 -18.90
C VAL A 111 -6.75 11.68 -19.79
N LEU A 112 -6.39 12.95 -19.91
CA LEU A 112 -7.06 13.86 -20.83
C LEU A 112 -6.51 13.64 -22.24
N VAL A 113 -7.39 13.30 -23.19
CA VAL A 113 -7.02 13.18 -24.60
C VAL A 113 -7.81 14.19 -25.42
N THR A 114 -7.10 14.99 -26.21
CA THR A 114 -7.68 16.03 -27.06
C THR A 114 -7.52 15.67 -28.53
N ASN A 115 -8.64 15.66 -29.24
CA ASN A 115 -8.72 15.41 -30.68
C ASN A 115 -8.97 16.74 -31.43
N PRO A 116 -7.95 17.33 -32.07
CA PRO A 116 -8.14 18.55 -32.87
C PRO A 116 -8.83 18.29 -34.21
N ASN A 117 -9.05 17.03 -34.61
CA ASN A 117 -9.52 16.66 -35.95
C ASN A 117 -11.05 16.71 -36.08
N PRO A 118 -11.57 16.98 -37.30
CA PRO A 118 -13.02 16.97 -37.59
C PRO A 118 -13.64 15.56 -37.66
N VAL A 119 -12.88 14.52 -37.30
CA VAL A 119 -13.30 13.11 -37.33
C VAL A 119 -13.04 12.46 -35.96
N PRO A 120 -13.88 11.51 -35.50
CA PRO A 120 -13.62 10.77 -34.27
C PRO A 120 -12.36 9.89 -34.37
N ILE A 121 -11.73 9.63 -33.22
CA ILE A 121 -10.52 8.80 -33.08
C ILE A 121 -10.81 7.63 -32.14
N PRO A 122 -10.81 6.37 -32.61
CA PRO A 122 -10.91 5.19 -31.75
C PRO A 122 -9.68 5.03 -30.83
N LEU A 123 -9.91 4.71 -29.55
CA LEU A 123 -8.88 4.21 -28.64
C LEU A 123 -8.83 2.69 -28.77
N ILE A 124 -7.77 2.17 -29.40
CA ILE A 124 -7.66 0.74 -29.68
C ILE A 124 -7.32 -0.04 -28.41
N ASP A 125 -6.24 0.37 -27.75
CA ASP A 125 -5.58 -0.38 -26.69
C ASP A 125 -4.97 0.61 -25.69
N ILE A 126 -5.04 0.30 -24.40
CA ILE A 126 -4.30 1.01 -23.37
C ILE A 126 -3.46 -0.01 -22.61
N ASN A 127 -2.14 0.00 -22.83
CA ASN A 127 -1.22 -0.76 -22.00
C ASN A 127 -0.87 0.08 -20.78
N TYR A 128 -0.83 -0.53 -19.60
CA TYR A 128 -0.39 0.15 -18.38
C TYR A 128 0.57 -0.72 -17.59
N LEU A 129 1.50 -0.05 -16.90
CA LEU A 129 2.51 -0.64 -16.02
C LEU A 129 2.69 0.26 -14.80
N ILE A 130 2.55 -0.30 -13.61
CA ILE A 130 2.97 0.33 -12.36
C ILE A 130 4.29 -0.35 -11.94
N ASP A 131 5.36 0.43 -11.85
CA ASP A 131 6.66 -0.01 -11.33
C ASP A 131 7.13 0.81 -10.12
N SER A 132 7.93 0.20 -9.24
CA SER A 132 8.51 0.81 -8.03
C SER A 132 9.97 0.41 -7.91
N ASP A 133 10.88 1.36 -8.06
CA ASP A 133 12.33 1.14 -8.25
C ASP A 133 12.68 0.08 -9.31
N GLY A 134 11.88 0.00 -10.39
CA GLY A 134 12.02 -1.02 -11.43
C GLY A 134 11.40 -2.38 -11.11
N ARG A 135 10.89 -2.60 -9.90
CA ARG A 135 10.02 -3.74 -9.56
C ARG A 135 8.68 -3.56 -10.24
N LYS A 136 8.25 -4.51 -11.06
CA LYS A 136 6.93 -4.50 -11.69
C LYS A 136 5.88 -4.89 -10.66
N LEU A 137 5.01 -3.95 -10.27
CA LEU A 137 3.94 -4.20 -9.30
C LEU A 137 2.70 -4.78 -10.01
N VAL A 138 2.18 -4.06 -11.01
CA VAL A 138 0.98 -4.42 -11.76
C VAL A 138 1.14 -4.02 -13.23
N SER A 139 0.51 -4.74 -14.15
CA SER A 139 0.34 -4.31 -15.55
C SER A 139 -0.88 -4.95 -16.17
N GLY A 140 -1.45 -4.30 -17.19
CA GLY A 140 -2.49 -4.90 -18.01
C GLY A 140 -2.66 -4.22 -19.36
N LEU A 141 -3.63 -4.72 -20.10
CA LEU A 141 -4.12 -4.20 -21.37
C LEU A 141 -5.62 -3.96 -21.22
N ILE A 142 -6.08 -2.77 -21.58
CA ILE A 142 -7.51 -2.47 -21.76
C ILE A 142 -7.75 -2.37 -23.27
N PRO A 143 -8.37 -3.38 -23.90
CA PRO A 143 -8.77 -3.31 -25.31
C PRO A 143 -10.06 -2.51 -25.47
N ASP A 144 -10.23 -1.86 -26.62
CA ASP A 144 -11.41 -1.08 -27.03
C ASP A 144 -11.84 -0.05 -25.97
N ALA A 145 -10.93 0.90 -25.69
CA ALA A 145 -11.12 1.91 -24.65
C ALA A 145 -12.02 3.09 -25.07
N GLY A 146 -12.82 2.94 -26.13
CA GLY A 146 -13.82 3.90 -26.58
C GLY A 146 -13.42 4.70 -27.82
N THR A 147 -14.00 5.90 -27.99
CA THR A 147 -13.77 6.74 -29.17
C THR A 147 -13.86 8.22 -28.80
N ILE A 148 -12.80 8.98 -29.06
CA ILE A 148 -12.75 10.42 -28.84
C ILE A 148 -13.54 11.12 -29.94
N HIS A 149 -14.42 12.01 -29.52
CA HIS A 149 -15.27 12.80 -30.42
C HIS A 149 -14.45 13.78 -31.29
N ALA A 150 -14.99 14.14 -32.46
CA ALA A 150 -14.41 15.14 -33.35
C ALA A 150 -14.35 16.52 -32.67
N HIS A 151 -13.22 17.23 -32.78
CA HIS A 151 -12.92 18.48 -32.07
C HIS A 151 -13.18 18.41 -30.54
N GLY A 152 -13.12 17.21 -29.96
CA GLY A 152 -13.44 16.94 -28.57
C GLY A 152 -12.21 16.82 -27.68
N SER A 153 -12.41 17.00 -26.37
CA SER A 153 -11.48 16.57 -25.33
C SER A 153 -12.22 15.66 -24.37
N GLU A 154 -11.63 14.51 -24.04
CA GLU A 154 -12.28 13.46 -23.25
C GLU A 154 -11.30 12.92 -22.20
N THR A 155 -11.77 12.80 -20.95
CA THR A 155 -10.96 12.28 -19.84
C THR A 155 -11.22 10.78 -19.70
N VAL A 156 -10.25 9.98 -20.11
CA VAL A 156 -10.27 8.53 -19.95
C VAL A 156 -9.84 8.20 -18.53
N LYS A 157 -10.74 7.59 -17.75
CA LYS A 157 -10.47 7.13 -16.39
C LYS A 157 -9.92 5.71 -16.42
N LEU A 158 -8.70 5.51 -15.92
CA LEU A 158 -8.05 4.21 -15.84
C LEU A 158 -8.11 3.68 -14.40
N PRO A 159 -9.04 2.76 -14.06
CA PRO A 159 -9.09 2.13 -12.75
C PRO A 159 -7.99 1.07 -12.63
N LEU A 160 -7.08 1.27 -11.69
CA LEU A 160 -5.96 0.39 -11.39
C LEU A 160 -6.12 -0.14 -9.97
N CYS A 161 -5.86 -1.43 -9.76
CA CYS A 161 -5.93 -2.06 -8.44
C CYS A 161 -4.57 -2.65 -8.08
N LEU A 162 -4.02 -2.23 -6.93
CA LEU A 162 -2.81 -2.78 -6.35
C LEU A 162 -3.19 -3.68 -5.18
N ILE A 163 -2.96 -4.98 -5.32
CA ILE A 163 -3.18 -5.97 -4.26
C ILE A 163 -1.90 -6.09 -3.44
N TYR A 164 -1.96 -5.76 -2.15
CA TYR A 164 -0.75 -5.67 -1.34
C TYR A 164 -0.11 -7.03 -1.06
N ASP A 165 -0.89 -8.11 -1.04
CA ASP A 165 -0.35 -9.45 -0.76
C ASP A 165 0.44 -10.02 -1.96
N ASP A 166 0.07 -9.67 -3.19
CA ASP A 166 0.86 -9.98 -4.39
C ASP A 166 2.21 -9.25 -4.34
N ILE A 167 2.23 -8.00 -3.88
CA ILE A 167 3.45 -7.20 -3.72
C ILE A 167 4.35 -7.80 -2.63
N LYS A 168 3.82 -8.03 -1.42
CA LYS A 168 4.57 -8.59 -0.26
C LYS A 168 5.12 -9.99 -0.55
N SER A 169 4.38 -10.82 -1.27
CA SER A 169 4.81 -12.19 -1.61
C SER A 169 5.86 -12.23 -2.73
N THR A 170 5.86 -11.23 -3.63
CA THR A 170 6.85 -11.12 -4.70
C THR A 170 8.14 -10.41 -4.25
N TYR A 171 8.02 -9.40 -3.38
CA TYR A 171 9.10 -8.48 -3.01
C TYR A 171 9.27 -8.39 -1.49
N ILE A 172 10.17 -9.21 -0.95
CA ILE A 172 10.42 -9.36 0.51
C ILE A 172 11.01 -8.11 1.18
N ASP A 173 11.58 -7.21 0.39
CA ASP A 173 12.13 -5.92 0.80
C ASP A 173 11.04 -4.85 0.99
N ILE A 174 9.85 -5.06 0.45
CA ILE A 174 8.70 -4.16 0.61
C ILE A 174 7.95 -4.52 1.91
N GLN A 175 8.24 -3.78 2.98
CA GLN A 175 7.68 -4.04 4.31
C GLN A 175 6.32 -3.37 4.52
N PRO A 176 5.36 -4.01 5.20
CA PRO A 176 4.16 -3.34 5.69
C PRO A 176 4.52 -2.13 6.57
N GLY A 177 3.75 -1.04 6.42
CA GLY A 177 3.95 0.23 7.08
C GLY A 177 4.84 1.20 6.30
N SER A 178 5.52 0.75 5.24
CA SER A 178 6.33 1.63 4.40
C SER A 178 5.49 2.48 3.44
N VAL A 179 6.08 3.58 2.97
CA VAL A 179 5.64 4.32 1.78
C VAL A 179 6.64 4.02 0.68
N ILE A 180 6.15 3.57 -0.48
CA ILE A 180 7.00 3.26 -1.64
C ILE A 180 6.77 4.27 -2.77
N PRO A 181 7.83 4.69 -3.49
CA PRO A 181 7.66 5.44 -4.72
C PRO A 181 7.07 4.53 -5.79
N TYR A 182 6.14 5.04 -6.59
CA TYR A 182 5.63 4.36 -7.76
C TYR A 182 5.79 5.22 -9.00
N ARG A 183 5.78 4.55 -10.15
CA ARG A 183 5.69 5.12 -11.47
C ARG A 183 4.60 4.40 -12.25
N VAL A 184 3.60 5.13 -12.69
CA VAL A 184 2.63 4.67 -13.68
C VAL A 184 3.15 5.04 -15.07
N LYS A 185 3.24 4.05 -15.95
CA LYS A 185 3.37 4.22 -17.39
C LYS A 185 2.08 3.80 -18.07
N VAL A 186 1.63 4.58 -19.03
CA VAL A 186 0.45 4.31 -19.86
C VAL A 186 0.82 4.51 -21.32
N ASP A 187 0.81 3.44 -22.10
CA ASP A 187 0.93 3.53 -23.56
C ASP A 187 -0.49 3.54 -24.15
N LEU A 188 -0.99 4.75 -24.38
CA LEU A 188 -2.29 4.99 -25.02
C LEU A 188 -2.16 4.80 -26.54
N ILE A 189 -2.90 3.85 -27.10
CA ILE A 189 -2.87 3.55 -28.52
C ILE A 189 -4.18 3.97 -29.19
N VAL A 190 -4.06 4.83 -30.19
CA VAL A 190 -5.19 5.37 -30.95
C VAL A 190 -5.00 5.15 -32.45
N ASP A 191 -6.10 4.97 -33.19
CA ASP A 191 -6.07 4.97 -34.67
C ASP A 191 -6.51 6.33 -35.18
N VAL A 192 -5.58 7.13 -35.68
CA VAL A 192 -5.88 8.48 -36.17
C VAL A 192 -6.04 8.42 -37.70
N PRO A 193 -7.18 8.83 -38.27
CA PRO A 193 -7.32 8.93 -39.72
C PRO A 193 -6.17 9.74 -40.34
N VAL A 194 -5.69 9.29 -41.51
CA VAL A 194 -4.48 9.80 -42.20
C VAL A 194 -3.14 9.42 -41.54
N PHE A 195 -3.01 9.48 -40.21
CA PHE A 195 -1.74 9.18 -39.52
C PHE A 195 -1.56 7.70 -39.10
N GLY A 196 -2.66 6.94 -39.04
CA GLY A 196 -2.69 5.54 -38.60
C GLY A 196 -2.54 5.36 -37.08
N ARG A 197 -2.11 4.15 -36.69
CA ARG A 197 -1.91 3.76 -35.28
C ARG A 197 -0.77 4.56 -34.64
N LEU A 198 -1.12 5.48 -33.75
CA LEU A 198 -0.18 6.22 -32.91
C LEU A 198 -0.16 5.65 -31.49
N THR A 199 1.00 5.72 -30.84
CA THR A 199 1.16 5.38 -29.42
C THR A 199 1.67 6.60 -28.66
N PHE A 200 0.99 6.95 -27.58
CA PHE A 200 1.31 8.06 -26.69
C PHE A 200 1.81 7.47 -25.36
N PRO A 201 3.13 7.42 -25.14
CA PRO A 201 3.70 6.99 -23.87
C PRO A 201 3.57 8.13 -22.85
N LEU A 202 2.81 7.87 -21.80
CA LEU A 202 2.59 8.78 -20.68
C LEU A 202 3.26 8.20 -19.44
N GLU A 203 3.93 9.05 -18.64
CA GLU A 203 4.61 8.64 -17.41
C GLU A 203 4.29 9.62 -16.28
N LYS A 204 3.95 9.09 -15.10
CA LYS A 204 3.72 9.87 -13.89
C LYS A 204 4.26 9.13 -12.67
N THR A 205 4.96 9.84 -11.79
CA THR A 205 5.49 9.31 -10.53
C THR A 205 4.69 9.82 -9.34
N GLY A 206 4.61 9.02 -8.29
CA GLY A 206 4.00 9.38 -7.01
C GLY A 206 4.48 8.48 -5.88
N GLU A 207 3.81 8.56 -4.73
CA GLU A 207 4.08 7.74 -3.56
C GLU A 207 2.80 7.02 -3.11
N ILE A 208 2.93 5.78 -2.66
CA ILE A 208 1.80 4.98 -2.15
C ILE A 208 2.16 4.31 -0.82
N PRO A 209 1.29 4.38 0.21
CA PRO A 209 1.49 3.66 1.45
C PRO A 209 1.19 2.18 1.26
N ILE A 210 1.81 1.32 2.07
CA ILE A 210 1.39 -0.05 2.28
C ILE A 210 0.97 -0.14 3.75
N PRO A 211 -0.33 0.03 4.07
CA PRO A 211 -0.75 0.18 5.46
C PRO A 211 -0.38 -1.02 6.33
N TYR A 212 0.04 -0.72 7.56
CA TYR A 212 0.16 -1.69 8.64
C TYR A 212 -0.79 -1.34 9.78
N LYS A 213 -1.34 -2.39 10.42
CA LYS A 213 -2.27 -2.23 11.53
C LYS A 213 -1.58 -1.53 12.72
N PRO A 214 -2.22 -0.53 13.35
CA PRO A 214 -1.72 0.02 14.60
C PRO A 214 -1.65 -1.05 15.70
N GLU A 215 -0.65 -0.98 16.55
CA GLU A 215 -0.49 -1.90 17.69
C GLU A 215 -1.13 -1.30 18.94
N ILE A 216 -2.25 -1.86 19.37
CA ILE A 216 -2.92 -1.45 20.61
C ILE A 216 -2.43 -2.27 21.80
N ASP A 217 -2.19 -1.60 22.93
CA ASP A 217 -1.78 -2.23 24.17
C ASP A 217 -2.37 -1.53 25.40
N LEU A 218 -2.40 -2.19 26.56
CA LEU A 218 -2.84 -1.60 27.82
C LEU A 218 -1.61 -1.19 28.64
N ASP A 219 -1.37 0.11 28.79
CA ASP A 219 -0.24 0.63 29.56
C ASP A 219 -0.55 0.60 31.07
N LYS A 220 -1.72 1.12 31.47
CA LYS A 220 -2.14 1.22 32.88
C LYS A 220 -3.65 1.09 33.04
N ILE A 221 -4.07 0.63 34.22
CA ILE A 221 -5.47 0.69 34.68
C ILE A 221 -5.48 1.61 35.91
N LYS A 222 -6.30 2.68 35.85
CA LYS A 222 -6.58 3.53 37.00
C LYS A 222 -7.99 3.20 37.50
N PHE A 223 -8.13 2.77 38.74
CA PHE A 223 -9.45 2.54 39.35
C PHE A 223 -9.94 3.83 40.01
N ASP A 224 -11.16 4.25 39.67
CA ASP A 224 -11.79 5.47 40.21
C ASP A 224 -12.81 5.13 41.31
N LYS A 225 -13.54 4.01 41.17
CA LYS A 225 -14.43 3.44 42.19
C LYS A 225 -14.32 1.92 42.16
N PHE A 226 -14.22 1.30 43.32
CA PHE A 226 -14.15 -0.16 43.45
C PHE A 226 -15.21 -0.70 44.42
N SER A 227 -16.08 -1.60 43.93
CA SER A 227 -17.08 -2.29 44.76
C SER A 227 -17.56 -3.60 44.09
N PHE A 228 -18.16 -4.49 44.89
CA PHE A 228 -18.75 -5.75 44.38
C PHE A 228 -19.91 -5.55 43.40
N GLU A 229 -20.67 -4.46 43.55
CA GLU A 229 -21.83 -4.18 42.70
C GLU A 229 -21.43 -3.50 41.38
N GLU A 230 -20.43 -2.62 41.44
CA GLU A 230 -19.99 -1.77 40.33
C GLU A 230 -18.55 -1.28 40.56
N THR A 231 -17.73 -1.37 39.52
CA THR A 231 -16.36 -0.86 39.49
C THR A 231 -16.18 0.02 38.26
N SER A 232 -15.64 1.22 38.45
CA SER A 232 -15.30 2.14 37.37
C SER A 232 -13.79 2.36 37.33
N ALA A 233 -13.24 2.30 36.13
CA ALA A 233 -11.81 2.45 35.89
C ALA A 233 -11.56 3.19 34.57
N THR A 234 -10.46 3.90 34.50
CA THR A 234 -9.91 4.46 33.26
C THR A 234 -8.78 3.54 32.79
N LEU A 235 -8.94 2.95 31.59
CA LEU A 235 -7.87 2.22 30.91
C LEU A 235 -7.04 3.21 30.11
N HIS A 236 -5.74 3.26 30.39
CA HIS A 236 -4.78 4.01 29.58
C HIS A 236 -4.25 3.08 28.49
N LEU A 237 -4.82 3.17 27.30
CA LEU A 237 -4.40 2.40 26.14
C LEU A 237 -3.25 3.12 25.42
N LYS A 238 -2.24 2.36 25.04
CA LYS A 238 -1.13 2.79 24.19
C LYS A 238 -1.42 2.34 22.76
N LEU A 239 -1.28 3.23 21.79
CA LEU A 239 -1.43 2.90 20.37
C LEU A 239 -0.12 3.21 19.64
N GLY A 240 0.59 2.17 19.20
CA GLY A 240 1.82 2.27 18.42
C GLY A 240 1.50 2.41 16.93
N ASN A 241 2.01 3.47 16.30
CA ASN A 241 2.01 3.60 14.86
C ASN A 241 3.34 3.06 14.31
N GLN A 242 3.32 1.95 13.56
CA GLN A 242 4.53 1.46 12.87
C GLN A 242 4.60 1.92 11.40
N ASN A 243 3.68 2.76 10.94
CA ASN A 243 3.71 3.30 9.58
C ASN A 243 4.75 4.44 9.46
N ASP A 244 5.28 4.64 8.25
CA ASP A 244 6.16 5.76 7.87
C ASP A 244 5.40 7.07 7.58
N PHE A 245 4.09 7.08 7.84
CA PHE A 245 3.18 8.21 7.74
C PHE A 245 2.37 8.39 9.03
N ASP A 246 1.91 9.62 9.25
CA ASP A 246 1.13 10.01 10.43
C ASP A 246 -0.30 9.46 10.36
N LEU A 247 -0.86 9.14 11.53
CA LEU A 247 -2.23 8.67 11.69
C LEU A 247 -3.04 9.65 12.53
N CYS A 248 -3.92 10.43 11.90
CA CYS A 248 -4.89 11.26 12.59
C CYS A 248 -6.11 10.41 12.97
N LEU A 249 -6.17 9.89 14.19
CA LEU A 249 -7.35 9.20 14.68
C LEU A 249 -8.51 10.18 14.78
N ASN A 250 -9.58 9.93 14.04
CA ASN A 250 -10.83 10.68 14.16
C ASN A 250 -11.83 9.95 15.04
N ASP A 251 -11.88 8.63 14.91
CA ASP A 251 -12.86 7.77 15.53
C ASP A 251 -12.27 6.37 15.78
N ILE A 252 -12.74 5.71 16.83
CA ILE A 252 -12.30 4.38 17.24
C ILE A 252 -13.53 3.58 17.71
N ASP A 253 -13.66 2.37 17.20
CA ASP A 253 -14.74 1.45 17.52
C ASP A 253 -14.09 0.10 17.88
N PHE A 254 -14.12 -0.24 19.17
CA PHE A 254 -13.46 -1.43 19.66
C PHE A 254 -14.10 -1.95 20.94
N GLU A 255 -13.97 -3.25 21.14
CA GLU A 255 -14.44 -3.97 22.32
C GLU A 255 -13.23 -4.54 23.08
N ILE A 256 -13.35 -4.58 24.42
CA ILE A 256 -12.32 -5.05 25.34
C ILE A 256 -12.87 -6.23 26.13
N TRP A 257 -12.12 -7.32 26.17
CA TRP A 257 -12.42 -8.49 26.99
C TRP A 257 -11.36 -8.67 28.06
N LEU A 258 -11.80 -8.88 29.31
CA LEU A 258 -10.97 -9.45 30.37
C LEU A 258 -11.38 -10.91 30.52
N CYS A 259 -10.47 -11.83 30.19
CA CYS A 259 -10.80 -13.25 29.95
C CYS A 259 -11.95 -13.36 28.92
N ASP A 260 -13.01 -14.10 29.24
CA ASP A 260 -14.16 -14.33 28.34
C ASP A 260 -15.30 -13.31 28.51
N VAL A 261 -15.09 -12.26 29.31
CA VAL A 261 -16.14 -11.26 29.63
C VAL A 261 -15.81 -9.92 28.97
N SER A 262 -16.74 -9.46 28.13
CA SER A 262 -16.72 -8.10 27.58
C SER A 262 -16.94 -7.09 28.71
N ILE A 263 -15.99 -6.16 28.85
CA ILE A 263 -16.02 -5.11 29.87
C ILE A 263 -16.39 -3.74 29.29
N GLY A 264 -16.69 -3.68 27.99
CA GLY A 264 -17.11 -2.50 27.27
C GLY A 264 -16.22 -2.16 26.07
N GLY A 265 -16.61 -1.10 25.38
CA GLY A 265 -15.86 -0.42 24.33
C GLY A 265 -15.83 1.08 24.59
N ALA A 266 -15.13 1.84 23.73
CA ALA A 266 -15.15 3.30 23.80
C ALA A 266 -15.05 3.95 22.42
N GLU A 267 -15.73 5.08 22.30
CA GLU A 267 -15.64 6.01 21.18
C GLU A 267 -14.64 7.12 21.53
N LEU A 268 -13.94 7.66 20.51
CA LEU A 268 -12.91 8.68 20.72
C LEU A 268 -13.54 10.05 20.99
N SER A 269 -13.27 10.64 22.16
CA SER A 269 -13.88 11.93 22.52
C SER A 269 -13.34 13.13 21.73
N LYS A 270 -12.12 13.03 21.19
CA LYS A 270 -11.42 14.08 20.42
C LYS A 270 -10.41 13.46 19.45
N PRO A 271 -10.27 13.97 18.22
CA PRO A 271 -9.24 13.50 17.30
C PRO A 271 -7.82 13.60 17.90
N THR A 272 -7.00 12.58 17.63
CA THR A 272 -5.65 12.44 18.18
C THR A 272 -4.67 12.07 17.07
N ASN A 273 -3.66 12.91 16.82
CA ASN A 273 -2.62 12.58 15.84
C ASN A 273 -1.53 11.70 16.48
N ILE A 274 -1.11 10.65 15.77
CA ILE A 274 0.04 9.82 16.11
C ILE A 274 1.05 9.93 14.97
N GLU A 275 2.18 10.56 15.26
CA GLU A 275 3.30 10.70 14.32
C GLU A 275 3.78 9.35 13.76
N LYS A 276 4.38 9.37 12.57
CA LYS A 276 5.05 8.21 11.96
C LYS A 276 6.05 7.56 12.92
N LYS A 277 6.05 6.22 12.97
CA LYS A 277 6.81 5.40 13.94
C LYS A 277 6.57 5.78 15.42
N GLY A 278 5.52 6.54 15.72
CA GLY A 278 5.24 7.14 17.01
C GLY A 278 4.34 6.30 17.93
N THR A 279 3.91 6.92 19.02
CA THR A 279 2.98 6.33 20.00
C THR A 279 1.99 7.38 20.47
N GLY A 280 0.70 7.06 20.38
CA GLY A 280 -0.38 7.79 21.04
C GLY A 280 -0.86 7.09 22.31
N PHE A 281 -1.65 7.82 23.10
CA PHE A 281 -2.33 7.31 24.29
C PHE A 281 -3.82 7.67 24.22
N ILE A 282 -4.68 6.76 24.64
CA ILE A 282 -6.14 6.91 24.63
C ILE A 282 -6.67 6.50 26.01
N ASP A 283 -7.38 7.41 26.67
CA ASP A 283 -7.98 7.17 28.00
C ASP A 283 -9.42 6.71 27.83
N VAL A 284 -9.72 5.52 28.35
CA VAL A 284 -10.95 4.77 28.05
C VAL A 284 -11.68 4.48 29.37
N PRO A 285 -12.72 5.25 29.71
CA PRO A 285 -13.49 5.02 30.93
C PRO A 285 -14.42 3.81 30.74
N ILE A 286 -14.25 2.80 31.59
CA ILE A 286 -15.07 1.60 31.64
C ILE A 286 -15.83 1.50 32.97
N THR A 287 -17.02 0.94 32.93
CA THR A 287 -17.79 0.58 34.13
C THR A 287 -18.30 -0.85 33.98
N PHE A 288 -17.92 -1.72 34.91
CA PHE A 288 -18.25 -3.14 34.88
C PHE A 288 -18.56 -3.66 36.29
N ARG A 289 -19.10 -4.88 36.40
CA ARG A 289 -19.50 -5.47 37.68
C ARG A 289 -18.60 -6.66 38.02
N PRO A 290 -17.78 -6.62 39.09
CA PRO A 290 -16.85 -7.70 39.41
C PRO A 290 -17.50 -9.09 39.57
N LYS A 291 -18.74 -9.14 40.05
CA LYS A 291 -19.52 -10.39 40.18
C LYS A 291 -19.78 -11.10 38.84
N ASP A 292 -19.85 -10.35 37.74
CA ASP A 292 -20.17 -10.89 36.41
C ASP A 292 -18.88 -11.41 35.71
N CYS A 293 -17.69 -11.02 36.19
CA CYS A 293 -16.37 -11.39 35.66
C CYS A 293 -15.74 -12.66 36.29
N GLY A 294 -16.39 -13.29 37.27
CA GLY A 294 -15.92 -14.53 37.89
C GLY A 294 -14.56 -14.42 38.63
N SER A 295 -13.87 -15.54 38.83
CA SER A 295 -12.64 -15.63 39.63
C SER A 295 -11.42 -14.95 39.01
N ALA A 296 -11.34 -14.86 37.68
CA ALA A 296 -10.15 -14.38 36.99
C ALA A 296 -9.89 -12.88 37.22
N LEU A 297 -10.96 -12.08 37.37
CA LEU A 297 -10.84 -10.68 37.79
C LEU A 297 -10.34 -10.58 39.24
N TRP A 298 -10.78 -11.47 40.15
CA TRP A 298 -10.28 -11.51 41.53
C TRP A 298 -8.79 -11.87 41.60
N ASP A 299 -8.31 -12.72 40.70
CA ASP A 299 -6.89 -13.02 40.58
C ASP A 299 -6.10 -11.80 40.05
N MET A 300 -6.61 -11.08 39.04
CA MET A 300 -6.05 -9.79 38.58
C MET A 300 -5.88 -8.81 39.74
N MET A 301 -6.93 -8.60 40.52
CA MET A 301 -6.95 -7.65 41.63
C MET A 301 -6.05 -8.06 42.80
N ARG A 302 -5.74 -9.36 42.94
CA ARG A 302 -4.74 -9.89 43.87
C ARG A 302 -3.31 -9.83 43.32
N GLY A 303 -3.10 -9.21 42.16
CA GLY A 303 -1.78 -9.05 41.53
C GLY A 303 -1.29 -10.27 40.73
N ARG A 304 -2.14 -11.29 40.52
CA ARG A 304 -1.86 -12.38 39.57
C ARG A 304 -2.30 -11.89 38.19
N GLY A 305 -1.38 -11.82 37.22
CA GLY A 305 -1.72 -11.26 35.91
C GLY A 305 -2.86 -12.01 35.22
N THR A 306 -3.73 -11.28 34.52
CA THR A 306 -4.83 -11.87 33.76
C THR A 306 -4.74 -11.52 32.28
N GLY A 307 -5.29 -12.41 31.44
CA GLY A 307 -5.38 -12.21 30.01
C GLY A 307 -6.42 -11.16 29.62
N TYR A 308 -6.05 -10.26 28.71
CA TYR A 308 -6.99 -9.41 28.00
C TYR A 308 -6.90 -9.59 26.48
N ALA A 309 -7.99 -9.25 25.82
CA ALA A 309 -8.06 -9.07 24.38
C ALA A 309 -8.70 -7.72 24.04
N ILE A 310 -8.28 -7.14 22.92
CA ILE A 310 -8.86 -5.93 22.32
C ILE A 310 -9.04 -6.20 20.83
N LYS A 311 -10.21 -5.89 20.28
CA LYS A 311 -10.50 -6.02 18.84
C LYS A 311 -11.41 -4.88 18.41
N GLY A 312 -11.14 -4.34 17.23
CA GLY A 312 -11.92 -3.23 16.70
C GLY A 312 -11.33 -2.68 15.43
N ASN A 313 -11.72 -1.45 15.10
CA ASN A 313 -11.23 -0.68 13.99
C ASN A 313 -10.97 0.76 14.42
N VAL A 314 -9.99 1.39 13.77
CA VAL A 314 -9.69 2.82 13.91
C VAL A 314 -9.98 3.47 12.56
N ASN A 315 -10.76 4.56 12.58
CA ASN A 315 -10.93 5.41 11.42
C ASN A 315 -9.90 6.55 11.52
N VAL A 316 -8.94 6.55 10.60
CA VAL A 316 -7.80 7.48 10.57
C VAL A 316 -7.82 8.31 9.30
N ASP A 317 -7.57 9.61 9.41
CA ASP A 317 -7.11 10.40 8.27
C ASP A 317 -5.58 10.24 8.13
N THR A 318 -5.13 10.15 6.89
CA THR A 318 -3.71 10.05 6.54
C THR A 318 -3.39 11.04 5.41
N PRO A 319 -2.11 11.34 5.13
CA PRO A 319 -1.72 12.12 3.95
C PRO A 319 -2.21 11.54 2.60
N PHE A 320 -2.59 10.26 2.58
CA PHE A 320 -3.06 9.54 1.38
C PHE A 320 -4.59 9.38 1.35
N GLY A 321 -5.31 10.01 2.29
CA GLY A 321 -6.77 9.93 2.43
C GLY A 321 -7.22 9.16 3.69
N PRO A 322 -8.55 9.08 3.92
CA PRO A 322 -9.11 8.36 5.05
C PRO A 322 -8.95 6.84 4.90
N MET A 323 -8.61 6.16 5.98
CA MET A 323 -8.47 4.70 6.05
C MET A 323 -9.21 4.14 7.26
N LYS A 324 -9.71 2.91 7.13
CA LYS A 324 -10.22 2.11 8.26
C LYS A 324 -9.24 0.97 8.53
N LEU A 325 -8.51 1.06 9.64
CA LEU A 325 -7.47 0.11 10.01
C LEU A 325 -7.96 -0.81 11.14
N PRO A 326 -7.85 -2.14 11.00
CA PRO A 326 -8.22 -3.07 12.07
C PRO A 326 -7.19 -3.01 13.20
N ILE A 327 -7.65 -3.06 14.44
CA ILE A 327 -6.80 -3.20 15.63
C ILE A 327 -7.13 -4.50 16.36
N THR A 328 -6.09 -5.17 16.81
CA THR A 328 -6.21 -6.47 17.47
C THR A 328 -5.02 -6.72 18.40
N LYS A 329 -5.34 -7.08 19.64
CA LYS A 329 -4.43 -7.59 20.66
C LYS A 329 -5.09 -8.82 21.29
N GLU A 330 -4.37 -9.93 21.36
CA GLU A 330 -4.81 -11.14 22.04
C GLU A 330 -3.70 -11.60 22.98
N GLY A 331 -4.07 -12.16 24.14
CA GLY A 331 -3.09 -12.72 25.09
C GLY A 331 -2.20 -11.68 25.78
N GLY A 332 -2.66 -10.44 25.93
CA GLY A 332 -1.95 -9.45 26.75
C GLY A 332 -2.04 -9.81 28.24
N GLU A 333 -0.93 -9.69 28.99
CA GLU A 333 -0.94 -9.84 30.46
C GLU A 333 -1.11 -8.49 31.14
N THR A 334 -2.18 -8.29 31.91
CA THR A 334 -2.21 -7.18 32.87
C THR A 334 -1.35 -7.52 34.07
N ARG A 335 -0.64 -6.55 34.66
CA ARG A 335 -0.03 -6.68 36.00
C ARG A 335 -0.26 -5.41 36.79
N LEU A 336 -1.02 -5.52 37.88
CA LEU A 336 -1.21 -4.40 38.81
C LEU A 336 0.11 -4.13 39.54
N LYS A 337 0.80 -3.05 39.15
CA LYS A 337 1.85 -2.46 40.00
C LYS A 337 1.17 -1.79 41.19
N LYS A 338 1.33 -2.35 42.39
CA LYS A 338 1.03 -1.61 43.63
C LYS A 338 1.94 -0.37 43.67
N ASN A 339 1.35 0.82 43.70
CA ASN A 339 2.06 2.00 44.17
C ASN A 339 2.38 1.79 45.66
N LYS A 340 3.56 2.25 46.09
CA LYS A 340 4.07 2.05 47.46
C LYS A 340 3.68 3.17 48.44
N GLU A 341 2.78 4.07 48.07
CA GLU A 341 2.55 5.33 48.80
C GLU A 341 1.31 5.36 49.72
N ASP A 342 0.48 4.30 49.73
CA ASP A 342 -0.61 4.13 50.72
C ASP A 342 -0.36 2.91 51.61
N GLY A 343 0.80 2.92 52.28
CA GLY A 343 1.07 2.07 53.45
C GLY A 343 0.97 2.93 54.70
N GLY A 344 -0.23 3.03 55.28
CA GLY A 344 -0.39 3.53 56.64
C GLY A 344 0.21 2.51 57.62
N ASP A 345 0.91 3.00 58.63
CA ASP A 345 1.64 2.19 59.61
C ASP A 345 0.68 1.30 60.42
N ASP A 346 1.01 0.01 60.52
CA ASP A 346 0.46 -0.95 61.50
C ASP A 346 1.65 -1.80 62.03
N ASP A 347 2.69 -1.12 62.51
CA ASP A 347 3.76 -1.69 63.33
C ASP A 347 3.54 -1.24 64.80
N GLU A 348 2.74 -1.99 65.56
CA GLU A 348 2.79 -1.98 67.04
C GLU A 348 2.97 -3.43 67.56
N ASP A 349 4.26 -3.79 67.61
CA ASP A 349 4.99 -4.72 68.47
C ASP A 349 4.29 -5.80 69.32
N GLU A 350 4.94 -6.97 69.35
CA GLU A 350 4.68 -8.11 70.24
C GLU A 350 5.12 -7.86 71.70
N GLU A 351 4.34 -8.34 72.68
CA GLU A 351 4.81 -8.97 73.94
C GLU A 351 4.01 -10.26 74.23
#